data_AF-A0A8J7XEW6-F1
#
_entry.id   AF-A0A8J7XEW6-F1
#
_cell.length_a   1.000
_cell.length_b   1.000
_cell.length_c   1.000
_cell.angle_alpha   90.00
_cell.angle_beta   90.00
_cell.angle_gamma   90.00
#
_symmetry.space_group_name_H-M   'P 1'
#
loop_
_entity.id
_entity.type
_entity.pdbx_description
1 polymer ?
#
loop_
_entity_poly.entity_id
_entity_poly.type
_entity_poly.pdbx_seq_one_letter_code
_entity_poly.pdbx_strand_id
1 'polypeptide(L)'
;MPDKKIAPYGSWKSPITSDLVASETIPMGQIALEGDDTYWVEVRPSEGGRYAIVRLCSDRMSDVTALPYSARTRAHEYGGGAFTVKDGIRWGYQ
;
A
#
# COMPACT_ATOMS: atom_id res chain seq x y z
N MET A 1 21.76 -16.74 -27.16
CA MET A 1 21.53 -17.00 -25.71
C MET A 1 22.67 -16.34 -24.95
N PRO A 2 22.45 -15.64 -23.84
CA PRO A 2 23.54 -15.00 -23.12
C PRO A 2 24.53 -16.05 -22.58
N ASP A 3 25.83 -15.77 -22.69
CA ASP A 3 26.88 -16.66 -22.19
C ASP A 3 26.77 -16.86 -20.67
N LYS A 4 26.70 -18.12 -20.24
CA LYS A 4 26.56 -18.49 -18.84
C LYS A 4 27.92 -18.34 -18.14
N LYS A 5 28.09 -17.30 -17.31
CA LYS A 5 29.31 -17.11 -16.51
C LYS A 5 29.27 -17.95 -15.23
N ILE A 6 30.33 -18.74 -15.00
CA ILE A 6 30.56 -19.42 -13.72
C ILE A 6 31.08 -18.40 -12.71
N ALA A 7 30.46 -18.32 -11.54
CA ALA A 7 30.91 -17.49 -10.42
C ALA A 7 30.58 -18.19 -9.07
N PRO A 8 31.32 -17.88 -7.99
CA PRO A 8 31.02 -18.39 -6.64
C PRO A 8 29.58 -18.09 -6.19
N TYR A 9 29.04 -18.92 -5.30
CA TYR A 9 27.73 -18.66 -4.68
C TYR A 9 27.68 -17.26 -4.06
N GLY A 10 26.59 -16.53 -4.31
CA GLY A 10 26.39 -15.15 -3.84
C GLY A 10 27.02 -14.04 -4.70
N SER A 11 27.76 -14.37 -5.76
CA SER A 11 28.45 -13.37 -6.61
C SER A 11 27.88 -13.21 -8.02
N TRP A 12 26.76 -13.88 -8.31
CA TRP A 12 26.05 -13.68 -9.58
C TRP A 12 25.51 -12.26 -9.65
N LYS A 13 25.77 -11.58 -10.77
CA LYS A 13 25.16 -10.28 -11.03
C LYS A 13 23.64 -10.46 -11.14
N SER A 14 22.93 -9.97 -10.13
CA SER A 14 21.47 -9.95 -10.09
C SER A 14 20.96 -8.67 -10.77
N PRO A 15 19.98 -8.76 -11.69
CA PRO A 15 19.25 -7.59 -12.16
C PRO A 15 18.27 -7.04 -11.10
N ILE A 16 17.99 -7.80 -10.04
CA ILE A 16 17.14 -7.39 -8.91
C ILE A 16 18.01 -6.62 -7.91
N THR A 17 17.81 -5.31 -7.83
CA THR A 17 18.53 -4.42 -6.91
C THR A 17 17.81 -4.30 -5.57
N SER A 18 18.51 -3.86 -4.52
CA SER A 18 17.90 -3.59 -3.21
C SER A 18 16.80 -2.53 -3.29
N ASP A 19 16.99 -1.51 -4.12
CA ASP A 19 15.99 -0.47 -4.37
C ASP A 19 14.72 -1.04 -5.02
N LEU A 20 14.87 -2.01 -5.94
CA LEU A 20 13.73 -2.70 -6.56
C LEU A 20 12.93 -3.46 -5.51
N VAL A 21 13.59 -4.24 -4.64
CA VAL A 21 12.93 -4.98 -3.55
C VAL A 21 12.19 -4.04 -2.59
N ALA A 22 12.79 -2.89 -2.25
CA ALA A 22 12.18 -1.93 -1.33
C ALA A 22 10.99 -1.15 -1.92
N SER A 23 10.89 -1.05 -3.26
CA SER A 23 9.88 -0.27 -3.96
C SER A 23 8.73 -1.09 -4.56
N GLU A 24 8.92 -2.39 -4.80
CA GLU A 24 7.94 -3.21 -5.50
C GLU A 24 6.82 -3.79 -4.63
N THR A 25 6.97 -3.79 -3.30
CA THR A 25 5.92 -4.32 -2.43
C THR A 25 5.11 -3.19 -1.85
N ILE A 26 3.84 -3.13 -2.24
CA ILE A 26 2.82 -2.32 -1.58
C ILE A 26 1.93 -3.27 -0.77
N PRO A 27 2.22 -3.48 0.52
CA PRO A 27 1.32 -4.22 1.39
C PRO A 27 -0.07 -3.58 1.39
N MET A 28 -1.06 -4.38 0.99
CA MET A 28 -2.47 -4.05 1.10
C MET A 28 -3.06 -4.83 2.27
N GLY A 29 -3.78 -4.14 3.14
CA GLY A 29 -4.40 -4.74 4.32
C GLY A 29 -5.77 -4.16 4.61
N GLN A 30 -6.52 -4.84 5.48
CA GLN A 30 -7.83 -4.39 5.98
C GLN A 30 -8.77 -3.92 4.86
N ILE A 31 -9.26 -4.85 4.05
CA ILE A 31 -10.24 -4.56 2.99
C ILE A 31 -11.63 -4.38 3.61
N ALA A 32 -12.36 -3.37 3.16
CA ALA A 32 -13.76 -3.16 3.48
C ALA A 32 -14.55 -2.85 2.20
N LEU A 33 -15.80 -3.32 2.14
CA LEU A 33 -16.72 -3.10 1.03
C LEU A 33 -17.90 -2.29 1.53
N GLU A 34 -18.33 -1.30 0.76
CA GLU A 34 -19.55 -0.54 1.02
C GLU A 34 -20.24 -0.15 -0.29
N GLY A 35 -21.42 -0.74 -0.54
CA GLY A 35 -22.10 -0.57 -1.82
C GLY A 35 -21.18 -1.00 -2.97
N ASP A 36 -20.98 -0.10 -3.94
CA ASP A 36 -20.09 -0.30 -5.09
C ASP A 36 -18.64 0.16 -4.82
N ASP A 37 -18.34 0.62 -3.60
CA ASP A 37 -17.02 1.11 -3.23
C ASP A 37 -16.19 0.02 -2.53
N THR A 38 -14.91 -0.02 -2.85
CA THR A 38 -13.92 -0.87 -2.17
C THR A 38 -12.88 0.00 -1.47
N TYR A 39 -12.55 -0.34 -0.22
CA TYR A 39 -11.57 0.35 0.59
C TYR A 39 -10.48 -0.60 1.08
N TRP A 40 -9.26 -0.11 1.17
CA TRP A 40 -8.14 -0.83 1.79
C TRP A 40 -7.12 0.13 2.38
N VAL A 41 -6.23 -0.40 3.22
CA VAL A 41 -5.04 0.32 3.69
C VAL A 41 -3.85 -0.07 2.84
N GLU A 42 -3.11 0.94 2.40
CA GLU A 42 -1.94 0.80 1.55
C GLU A 42 -0.72 1.46 2.21
N VAL A 43 0.40 0.74 2.33
CA VAL A 43 1.65 1.33 2.82
C VAL A 43 2.32 2.12 1.70
N ARG A 44 2.78 3.34 2.02
CA ARG A 44 3.47 4.24 1.09
C ARG A 44 4.95 4.40 1.49
N PRO A 45 5.88 3.54 1.03
CA PRO A 45 7.30 3.65 1.36
C PRO A 45 7.90 5.01 0.99
N SER A 46 7.52 5.55 -0.16
CA SER A 46 7.96 6.86 -0.67
C SER A 46 7.41 8.06 0.13
N GLU A 47 6.42 7.85 1.01
CA GLU A 47 5.76 8.90 1.80
C GLU A 47 6.03 8.71 3.30
N GLY A 48 7.29 8.36 3.64
CA GLY A 48 7.71 8.15 5.03
C GLY A 48 7.13 6.88 5.67
N GLY A 49 6.67 5.92 4.85
CA GLY A 49 6.08 4.67 5.33
C GLY A 49 4.69 4.83 5.95
N ARG A 50 3.97 5.91 5.60
CA ARG A 50 2.59 6.11 6.10
C ARG A 50 1.63 5.06 5.55
N TYR A 51 0.52 4.87 6.26
CA TYR A 51 -0.57 3.99 5.90
C TYR A 51 -1.71 4.85 5.35
N ALA A 52 -2.07 4.68 4.08
CA ALA A 52 -3.14 5.45 3.42
C ALA A 52 -4.39 4.58 3.29
N ILE A 53 -5.57 5.12 3.66
CA ILE A 53 -6.83 4.51 3.26
C ILE A 53 -7.09 4.93 1.81
N VAL A 54 -7.30 3.93 0.96
CA VAL A 54 -7.59 4.12 -0.46
C VAL A 54 -9.02 3.68 -0.72
N ARG A 55 -9.72 4.39 -1.60
CA ARG A 55 -11.05 4.07 -2.11
C ARG A 55 -10.98 3.82 -3.60
N LEU A 56 -11.63 2.75 -4.05
CA LEU A 56 -11.97 2.47 -5.45
C LEU A 56 -13.48 2.64 -5.63
N CYS A 57 -13.88 3.53 -6.54
CA CYS A 57 -15.27 3.77 -6.91
C CYS A 57 -15.37 3.96 -8.42
N SER A 58 -16.20 3.19 -9.13
CA SER A 58 -16.36 3.31 -10.59
C SER A 58 -15.01 3.33 -11.34
N ASP A 59 -14.12 2.38 -11.01
CA ASP A 59 -12.75 2.25 -11.53
C ASP A 59 -11.80 3.45 -11.24
N ARG A 60 -12.22 4.39 -10.40
CA ARG A 60 -11.40 5.50 -9.94
C ARG A 60 -10.85 5.22 -8.55
N MET A 61 -9.53 5.23 -8.44
CA MET A 61 -8.80 5.13 -7.17
C MET A 61 -8.49 6.52 -6.61
N SER A 62 -8.65 6.71 -5.31
CA SER A 62 -8.31 7.95 -4.60
C SER A 62 -7.92 7.71 -3.16
N ASP A 63 -6.97 8.50 -2.65
CA ASP A 63 -6.63 8.52 -1.23
C ASP A 63 -7.73 9.22 -0.42
N VAL A 64 -8.24 8.52 0.60
CA VAL A 64 -9.12 9.09 1.63
C VAL A 64 -8.29 9.75 2.73
N THR A 65 -7.12 9.19 3.04
CA THR A 65 -6.19 9.75 4.03
C THR A 65 -5.33 10.83 3.39
N ALA A 66 -5.66 12.09 3.65
CA ALA A 66 -4.87 13.24 3.19
C ALA A 66 -3.45 13.24 3.80
N LEU A 67 -2.48 13.78 3.06
CA LEU A 67 -1.17 14.09 3.62
C LEU A 67 -1.28 15.14 4.75
N PRO A 68 -0.47 15.05 5.82
CA PRO A 68 0.57 14.05 6.09
C PRO A 68 0.08 12.88 6.97
N TYR A 69 -1.23 12.62 7.06
CA TYR A 69 -1.80 11.68 8.02
C TYR A 69 -1.54 10.21 7.66
N SER A 70 -1.48 9.37 8.69
CA SER A 70 -1.24 7.91 8.58
C SER A 70 -2.31 7.14 9.35
N ALA A 71 -3.04 6.26 8.65
CA ALA A 71 -4.07 5.39 9.19
C ALA A 71 -3.47 4.14 9.86
N ARG A 72 -2.63 4.34 10.88
CA ARG A 72 -2.02 3.27 11.67
C ARG A 72 -2.41 3.42 13.14
N THR A 73 -2.82 2.32 13.75
CA THR A 73 -3.02 2.22 15.21
C THR A 73 -1.83 1.52 15.86
N ARG A 74 -1.68 1.70 17.17
CA ARG A 74 -0.76 0.92 18.02
C ARG A 74 -1.49 -0.12 18.85
N ALA A 75 -2.65 -0.60 18.38
CA ALA A 75 -3.39 -1.64 19.08
C ALA A 75 -2.49 -2.85 19.29
N HIS A 76 -2.23 -3.21 20.54
CA HIS A 76 -1.26 -4.24 20.94
C HIS A 76 0.16 -4.05 20.37
N GLU A 77 0.55 -2.83 19.97
CA GLU A 77 1.79 -2.52 19.22
C GLU A 77 1.90 -3.17 17.82
N TYR A 78 1.01 -4.10 17.49
CA TYR A 78 0.89 -4.75 16.18
C TYR A 78 -0.04 -4.00 15.22
N GLY A 79 -0.86 -3.10 15.75
CA GLY A 79 -1.91 -2.40 15.02
C GLY A 79 -3.21 -3.22 14.93
N GLY A 80 -4.19 -2.68 14.21
CA GLY A 80 -5.49 -3.31 13.99
C GLY A 80 -6.61 -2.28 13.88
N GLY A 81 -7.66 -2.62 13.13
CA GLY A 81 -8.90 -1.82 13.04
C GLY A 81 -8.67 -0.35 12.66
N ALA A 82 -7.85 -0.07 11.64
CA ALA A 82 -7.46 1.28 11.27
C ALA A 82 -8.66 2.17 10.84
N PHE A 83 -9.70 1.56 10.27
CA PHE A 83 -10.91 2.27 9.87
C PHE A 83 -12.15 1.35 9.89
N THR A 84 -13.31 1.97 9.93
CA THR A 84 -14.61 1.37 9.61
C THR A 84 -15.29 2.29 8.60
N VAL A 85 -16.12 1.74 7.72
CA VAL A 85 -16.87 2.52 6.73
C VAL A 85 -18.35 2.29 6.95
N LYS A 86 -19.12 3.37 6.99
CA LYS A 86 -20.56 3.37 7.15
C LYS A 86 -21.14 4.64 6.53
N ASP A 87 -22.20 4.47 5.75
CA ASP A 87 -22.92 5.49 4.99
C ASP A 87 -22.09 6.26 3.94
N GLY A 88 -20.94 5.72 3.51
CA GLY A 88 -20.06 6.26 2.48
C GLY A 88 -19.34 7.56 2.87
N ILE A 89 -18.08 7.71 2.46
CA ILE A 89 -17.43 9.02 2.48
C ILE A 89 -17.77 9.75 1.17
N ARG A 90 -18.75 10.64 1.21
CA ARG A 90 -19.12 11.52 0.08
C ARG A 90 -18.28 12.80 0.11
N TRP A 91 -17.32 12.92 -0.80
CA TRP A 91 -16.67 14.21 -1.08
C TRP A 91 -17.37 14.89 -2.25
N GLY A 92 -18.02 16.01 -1.99
CA GLY A 92 -18.59 16.89 -2.99
C GLY A 92 -18.81 18.27 -2.42
N TYR A 93 -18.29 19.30 -3.09
CA TYR A 93 -18.73 20.67 -2.88
C TYR A 93 -20.17 20.77 -3.40
N GLN A 94 -21.10 21.20 -2.55
CA GLN A 94 -22.34 21.84 -3.03
C GLN A 94 -22.01 23.25 -3.51
#